data_AF-A0A942PEW4-F1
#
_entry.id   AF-A0A942PEW4-F1
#
_cell.length_a   1.000
_cell.length_b   1.000
_cell.length_c   1.000
_cell.angle_alpha   90.00
_cell.angle_beta   90.00
_cell.angle_gamma   90.00
#
_symmetry.space_group_name_H-M   'P 1'
#
loop_
_entity.id
_entity.type
_entity.pdbx_description
1 polymer ?
#
loop_
_entity_poly.entity_id
_entity_poly.type
_entity_poly.pdbx_seq_one_letter_code
_entity_poly.pdbx_strand_id
1 'polypeptide(L)'
;NLMAFDKLRGTHPWKLDKLHDRDLSTPVAVHSRYLAVGDFQGQVHIINSDDGTFAARQPTDGSAIKGVPLVLKAGVVVQTINGGVFSFRFE
;
A
#
# COMPACT_ATOMS: atom_id res chain seq x y z
N ASN A 1 1.64 -4.17 10.81
CA ASN A 1 0.35 -3.48 11.10
C ASN A 1 0.26 -2.19 10.34
N LEU A 2 -0.92 -1.86 9.83
CA LEU A 2 -1.23 -0.56 9.23
C LEU A 2 -2.32 0.14 10.04
N MET A 3 -2.21 1.45 10.19
CA MET A 3 -3.02 2.27 11.08
C MET A 3 -3.33 3.60 10.40
N ALA A 4 -4.54 4.11 10.60
CA ALA A 4 -4.90 5.46 10.20
C ALA A 4 -5.27 6.31 11.42
N PHE A 5 -5.06 7.62 11.27
CA PHE A 5 -5.35 8.64 12.29
C PHE A 5 -6.00 9.84 11.60
N ASP A 6 -7.03 10.42 12.22
CA ASP A 6 -7.58 11.70 11.81
C ASP A 6 -6.53 12.80 12.05
N LYS A 7 -6.20 13.56 11.00
CA LYS A 7 -5.13 14.58 11.03
C LYS A 7 -5.42 15.72 12.01
N LEU A 8 -6.69 16.04 12.28
CA LEU A 8 -7.08 17.17 13.13
C LEU A 8 -7.31 16.74 14.58
N ARG A 9 -7.88 15.55 14.80
CA ARG A 9 -8.34 15.08 16.10
C ARG A 9 -7.43 14.02 16.72
N GLY A 10 -6.54 13.41 15.94
CA GLY A 10 -5.67 12.33 16.40
C GLY A 10 -6.42 11.04 16.77
N THR A 11 -7.73 10.98 16.52
CA THR A 11 -8.54 9.78 16.72
C THR A 11 -8.15 8.71 15.71
N HIS A 12 -8.26 7.44 16.08
CA HIS A 12 -7.89 6.31 15.24
C HIS A 12 -9.10 5.79 14.45
N PRO A 13 -9.32 6.20 13.18
CA PRO A 13 -10.45 5.73 12.39
C PRO A 13 -10.44 4.22 12.14
N TRP A 14 -9.26 3.59 11.97
CA TRP A 14 -9.18 2.14 11.78
C TRP A 14 -7.75 1.58 11.91
N LYS A 15 -7.67 0.27 12.14
CA LYS A 15 -6.44 -0.54 12.22
C LYS A 15 -6.59 -1.80 11.36
N LEU A 16 -5.55 -2.13 10.60
CA LEU A 16 -5.48 -3.35 9.79
C LEU A 16 -4.35 -4.26 10.26
N ASP A 17 -4.72 -5.25 11.09
CA ASP A 17 -3.78 -6.22 11.68
C ASP A 17 -3.45 -7.39 10.75
N LYS A 18 -4.20 -7.57 9.66
CA LYS A 18 -3.92 -8.59 8.63
C LYS A 18 -2.57 -8.38 7.92
N LEU A 19 -1.94 -7.22 8.13
CA LEU A 19 -0.59 -6.89 7.65
C LEU A 19 0.46 -6.91 8.77
N HIS A 20 0.21 -7.63 9.87
CA HIS A 20 1.23 -7.93 10.88
C HIS A 20 2.39 -8.74 10.27
N ASP A 21 3.62 -8.48 10.72
CA ASP A 21 4.85 -9.13 10.23
C ASP A 21 5.07 -9.11 8.71
N ARG A 22 4.49 -8.11 8.02
CA ARG A 22 4.65 -7.95 6.56
C ARG A 22 5.81 -7.06 6.14
N ASP A 23 6.58 -6.49 7.06
CA ASP A 23 7.68 -5.54 6.77
C ASP A 23 7.28 -4.57 5.63
N LEU A 24 6.25 -3.77 5.93
CA LEU A 24 5.58 -2.93 4.95
C LEU A 24 6.48 -1.78 4.49
N SER A 25 6.38 -1.42 3.21
CA SER A 25 6.96 -0.17 2.72
C SER A 25 6.18 1.05 3.23
N THR A 26 6.67 2.26 2.92
CA THR A 26 5.92 3.49 3.23
C THR A 26 4.60 3.50 2.44
N PRO A 27 3.43 3.63 3.09
CA PRO A 27 2.16 3.72 2.39
C PRO A 27 2.03 5.06 1.66
N VAL A 28 1.36 5.05 0.51
CA VAL A 28 1.02 6.28 -0.24
C VAL A 28 -0.47 6.37 -0.51
N ALA A 29 -1.02 7.59 -0.40
CA ALA A 29 -2.39 7.86 -0.79
C ALA A 29 -2.52 7.95 -2.32
N VAL A 30 -3.53 7.28 -2.86
CA VAL A 30 -3.85 7.23 -4.29
C VAL A 30 -5.27 7.79 -4.48
N HIS A 31 -5.38 8.90 -5.20
CA HIS A 31 -6.64 9.57 -5.55
C HIS A 31 -7.60 9.81 -4.36
N SER A 32 -7.07 10.06 -3.16
CA SER A 32 -7.81 10.34 -1.92
C SER A 32 -8.78 9.24 -1.44
N ARG A 33 -8.83 8.07 -2.08
CA ARG A 33 -9.72 6.95 -1.70
C ARG A 33 -8.99 5.68 -1.30
N TYR A 34 -7.75 5.54 -1.76
CA TYR A 34 -6.98 4.32 -1.55
C TYR A 34 -5.62 4.62 -0.94
N LEU A 35 -5.07 3.63 -0.26
CA LEU A 35 -3.68 3.57 0.16
C LEU A 35 -3.01 2.40 -0.58
N ALA A 36 -1.84 2.64 -1.15
CA ALA A 36 -1.00 1.58 -1.72
C ALA A 36 0.21 1.35 -0.81
N VAL A 37 0.53 0.09 -0.51
CA VAL A 37 1.69 -0.30 0.29
C VAL A 37 2.28 -1.62 -0.21
N GLY A 38 3.61 -1.70 -0.27
CA GLY A 38 4.35 -2.92 -0.62
C GLY A 38 4.74 -3.75 0.60
N ASP A 39 5.18 -4.98 0.40
CA ASP A 39 5.63 -5.86 1.49
C ASP A 39 6.81 -6.77 1.15
N PHE A 40 7.27 -7.58 2.12
CA PHE A 40 8.46 -8.42 1.97
C PHE A 40 8.34 -9.56 0.94
N GLN A 41 7.13 -9.94 0.52
CA GLN A 41 6.92 -10.97 -0.53
C GLN A 41 6.51 -10.34 -1.86
N GLY A 42 6.79 -9.05 -2.05
CA GLY A 42 6.49 -8.36 -3.30
C GLY A 42 5.00 -8.24 -3.59
N GLN A 43 4.15 -8.24 -2.55
CA GLN A 43 2.73 -7.93 -2.74
C GLN A 43 2.51 -6.42 -2.64
N VAL A 44 1.68 -5.89 -3.53
CA VAL A 44 1.09 -4.55 -3.41
C VAL A 44 -0.31 -4.69 -2.84
N HIS A 45 -0.52 -4.11 -1.67
CA HIS A 45 -1.83 -4.05 -0.99
C HIS A 45 -2.48 -2.70 -1.28
N ILE A 46 -3.71 -2.75 -1.78
CA ILE A 46 -4.57 -1.57 -1.95
C ILE A 46 -5.63 -1.59 -0.86
N ILE A 47 -5.65 -0.54 -0.04
CA ILE A 47 -6.53 -0.42 1.13
C ILE A 47 -7.51 0.74 0.89
N ASN A 48 -8.78 0.56 1.21
CA ASN A 48 -9.76 1.65 1.26
C ASN A 48 -9.39 2.60 2.42
N SER A 49 -9.19 3.88 2.12
CA SER A 49 -8.74 4.86 3.13
C SER A 49 -9.75 5.12 4.23
N ASP A 50 -11.04 4.87 3.95
CA ASP A 50 -12.13 5.24 4.84
C ASP A 50 -12.34 4.22 5.98
N ASP A 51 -12.12 2.94 5.70
CA ASP A 51 -12.43 1.84 6.63
C ASP A 51 -11.31 0.82 6.84
N GLY A 52 -10.18 0.95 6.12
CA GLY A 52 -9.03 0.06 6.25
C GLY A 52 -9.23 -1.33 5.64
N THR A 53 -10.28 -1.54 4.84
CA THR A 53 -10.51 -2.83 4.16
C THR A 53 -9.62 -2.99 2.93
N PHE A 54 -9.30 -4.24 2.57
CA PHE A 54 -8.56 -4.51 1.33
C PHE A 54 -9.47 -4.28 0.12
N ALA A 55 -9.08 -3.37 -0.77
CA ALA A 55 -9.67 -3.22 -2.09
C ALA A 55 -9.06 -4.20 -3.11
N ALA A 56 -7.74 -4.41 -3.04
CA ALA A 56 -7.04 -5.35 -3.92
C ALA A 56 -5.71 -5.81 -3.31
N ARG A 57 -5.20 -6.94 -3.82
CA ARG A 57 -3.84 -7.43 -3.58
C ARG A 57 -3.26 -7.93 -4.89
N GLN A 58 -2.08 -7.46 -5.24
CA GLN A 58 -1.46 -7.75 -6.54
C GLN A 58 0.00 -8.21 -6.35
N PRO A 59 0.41 -9.33 -6.96
CA PRO A 59 1.78 -9.82 -6.89
C PRO A 59 2.72 -9.07 -7.86
N THR A 60 4.02 -9.13 -7.56
CA THR A 60 5.12 -8.73 -8.46
C THR A 60 6.01 -9.95 -8.78
N ASP A 61 7.33 -9.85 -8.65
CA ASP A 61 8.30 -10.95 -8.81
C ASP A 61 8.55 -11.74 -7.51
N GLY A 62 7.82 -11.41 -6.43
CA GLY A 62 7.91 -12.09 -5.14
C GLY A 62 9.04 -11.61 -4.23
N SER A 63 9.90 -10.70 -4.71
CA SER A 63 10.92 -10.07 -3.89
C SER A 63 10.39 -8.80 -3.20
N ALA A 64 10.97 -8.45 -2.06
CA ALA A 64 10.47 -7.36 -1.21
C ALA A 64 10.32 -6.03 -1.97
N ILE A 65 9.29 -5.26 -1.62
CA ILE A 65 9.14 -3.87 -2.01
C ILE A 65 9.48 -3.03 -0.78
N LYS A 66 10.64 -2.36 -0.79
CA LYS A 66 11.10 -1.50 0.33
C LYS A 66 10.95 -0.01 0.04
N GLY A 67 10.97 0.36 -1.24
CA GLY A 67 10.81 1.74 -1.67
C GLY A 67 9.38 2.25 -1.47
N VAL A 68 9.24 3.58 -1.44
CA VAL A 68 7.93 4.25 -1.46
C VAL A 68 7.29 4.00 -2.84
N PRO A 69 6.07 3.44 -2.92
CA PRO A 69 5.35 3.36 -4.19
C PRO A 69 5.17 4.77 -4.78
N LEU A 70 5.37 4.92 -6.08
CA LEU A 70 5.20 6.21 -6.75
C LEU A 70 3.80 6.29 -7.36
N VAL A 71 3.06 7.34 -7.00
CA VAL A 71 1.71 7.59 -7.52
C VAL A 71 1.79 8.11 -8.95
N LEU A 72 0.99 7.52 -9.83
CA LEU A 72 0.78 7.91 -11.21
C LEU A 72 -0.66 8.37 -11.41
N LYS A 73 -0.95 9.08 -12.50
CA LYS A 73 -2.32 9.54 -12.84
C LYS A 73 -3.36 8.40 -12.87
N ALA A 74 -2.94 7.18 -13.19
CA ALA A 74 -3.82 6.03 -13.34
C ALA A 74 -3.60 4.95 -12.27
N GLY A 75 -2.77 5.19 -11.25
CA GLY A 75 -2.47 4.18 -10.23
C GLY A 75 -1.11 4.35 -9.58
N VAL A 76 -0.32 3.27 -9.47
CA VAL A 76 1.01 3.32 -8.83
C VAL A 76 2.05 2.52 -9.59
N VAL A 77 3.32 2.87 -9.39
CA VAL A 77 4.48 2.05 -9.76
C VAL A 77 5.29 1.71 -8.53
N VAL A 78 5.79 0.48 -8.48
CA VAL A 78 6.68 -0.02 -7.42
C VAL A 78 7.94 -0.60 -8.03
N GLN A 79 9.02 -0.59 -7.25
CA GLN A 79 10.26 -1.29 -7.56
C GLN A 79 10.54 -2.33 -6.48
N THR A 80 10.85 -3.55 -6.92
CA THR A 80 11.25 -4.66 -6.04
C THR A 80 12.76 -4.64 -5.78
N ILE A 81 13.23 -5.33 -4.75
CA ILE A 81 14.67 -5.41 -4.45
C ILE A 81 15.47 -6.15 -5.53
N ASN A 82 14.82 -6.98 -6.35
CA ASN A 82 15.44 -7.61 -7.53
C ASN A 82 15.55 -6.64 -8.72
N GLY A 83 15.08 -5.41 -8.58
CA GLY A 83 15.14 -4.37 -9.61
C GLY A 83 13.96 -4.37 -10.57
N GLY A 84 12.99 -5.27 -10.41
CA GLY A 84 11.77 -5.29 -11.23
C GLY A 84 10.92 -4.05 -10.98
N VAL A 85 10.36 -3.47 -12.05
CA VAL A 85 9.49 -2.28 -12.00
C VAL A 85 8.10 -2.66 -12.51
N PHE A 86 7.09 -2.46 -11.66
CA PHE A 86 5.72 -2.92 -11.93
C PHE A 86 4.74 -1.76 -11.76
N SER A 87 3.86 -1.57 -12.74
CA SER A 87 2.77 -0.58 -12.68
C SER A 87 1.42 -1.26 -12.46
N PHE A 88 0.62 -0.71 -11.55
CA PHE A 88 -0.74 -1.15 -11.26
C PHE A 88 -1.71 -0.02 -11.59
N ARG A 89 -2.73 -0.32 -12.39
CA ARG A 89 -3.79 0.63 -12.76
C ARG A 89 -4.98 0.47 -11.81
N PHE A 90 -5.60 1.60 -11.46
CA PHE A 90 -6.80 1.67 -10.66
C PHE A 90 -7.94 1.98 -11.64
N GLU A 91 -8.99 1.18 -11.62
CA GLU A 91 -10.22 1.41 -12.39
C GLU A 91 -11.25 2.19 -11.57
#